data_AF-A0A8T8SFF8-F1
#
_entry.id   AF-A0A8T8SFF8-F1
#
_cell.length_a   1.000
_cell.length_b   1.000
_cell.length_c   1.000
_cell.angle_alpha   90.00
_cell.angle_beta   90.00
_cell.angle_gamma   90.00
#
_symmetry.space_group_name_H-M   'P 1'
#
loop_
_entity.id
_entity.type
_entity.pdbx_description
1 polymer ?
#
loop_
_entity_poly.entity_id
_entity_poly.type
_entity_poly.pdbx_seq_one_letter_code
_entity_poly.pdbx_strand_id
1 'polypeptide(L)'
;MSQAPYVLAKARTGLRMGHAQLADSLLQDGLFDAFNDYHMGITAENLVDCYQLTREEQDAYAARSQRLACAAIEAGRFKSEITPVAIPQRKGEPLLFSTDEQPRAGTSAESLAKLKPAFKKDGSVTAGNASTINDGAAAVLLMSAEKAKTLGLPVLATIQAYASAGVDPQIMGIGPVSASKTCLEKARWSLDDLDLIEANEAFAAQALSVGKELNWDIDKVNVNGGAIALGHPIGASGCRVLVSLIHEMIRRDAKKGLATLCIGGGQGIALALIRP
;
A
#
# COMPACT_ATOMS: atom_id res chain seq x y z
N MET A 1 1.47 7.83 -10.85
CA MET A 1 2.89 7.91 -11.19
C MET A 1 3.19 7.94 -12.70
N SER A 2 2.23 7.70 -13.60
CA SER A 2 2.50 7.61 -15.06
C SER A 2 3.01 8.90 -15.72
N GLN A 3 2.90 10.04 -15.04
CA GLN A 3 3.33 11.36 -15.53
C GLN A 3 4.66 11.84 -14.93
N ALA A 4 5.43 10.96 -14.29
CA ALA A 4 6.73 11.33 -13.74
C ALA A 4 7.72 11.73 -14.86
N PRO A 5 8.44 12.86 -14.73
CA PRO A 5 9.37 13.31 -15.76
C PRO A 5 10.71 12.57 -15.72
N TYR A 6 11.46 12.68 -16.82
CA TYR A 6 12.90 12.46 -16.80
C TYR A 6 13.63 13.78 -16.53
N VAL A 7 14.70 13.74 -15.74
CA VAL A 7 15.47 14.92 -15.31
C VAL A 7 16.93 14.84 -15.73
N LEU A 8 17.53 16.00 -16.02
CA LEU A 8 18.94 16.14 -16.40
C LEU A 8 19.64 17.14 -15.46
N ALA A 9 20.25 16.62 -14.40
CA ALA A 9 20.72 17.43 -13.26
C ALA A 9 21.63 18.61 -13.64
N LYS A 10 22.56 18.41 -14.57
CA LYS A 10 23.54 19.43 -14.99
C LYS A 10 23.05 20.32 -16.14
N ALA A 11 21.82 20.17 -16.62
CA ALA A 11 21.28 21.01 -17.70
C ALA A 11 21.26 22.51 -17.32
N ARG A 12 21.08 22.81 -16.02
CA ARG A 12 21.03 24.19 -15.52
C ARG A 12 22.39 24.90 -15.58
N THR A 13 23.48 24.19 -15.28
CA THR A 13 24.84 24.77 -15.17
C THR A 13 25.72 24.44 -16.38
N GLY A 14 25.25 23.60 -17.30
CA GLY A 14 25.94 23.22 -18.53
C GLY A 14 26.69 21.89 -18.41
N LEU A 15 26.59 21.05 -19.44
CA LEU A 15 27.25 19.73 -19.52
C LEU A 15 28.67 19.77 -20.09
N ARG A 16 29.10 20.92 -20.62
CA ARG A 16 30.37 21.13 -21.33
C ARG A 16 30.55 20.24 -22.58
N MET A 17 30.89 18.96 -22.42
CA MET A 17 31.11 17.99 -23.51
C MET A 17 31.10 16.55 -22.96
N GLY A 18 30.46 15.61 -23.66
CA GLY A 18 30.41 14.18 -23.30
C GLY A 18 28.98 13.63 -23.13
N HIS A 19 28.87 12.33 -22.85
CA HIS A 19 27.59 11.68 -22.58
C HIS A 19 27.01 12.12 -21.23
N ALA A 20 25.68 12.13 -21.13
CA ALA A 20 24.95 12.40 -19.90
C ALA A 20 23.76 11.45 -19.76
N GLN A 21 23.38 11.16 -18.52
CA GLN A 21 22.24 10.31 -18.19
C GLN A 21 21.01 11.17 -17.93
N LEU A 22 19.90 10.82 -18.59
CA LEU A 22 18.56 11.27 -18.18
C LEU A 22 18.11 10.36 -17.04
N ALA A 23 17.90 10.94 -15.86
CA ALA A 23 17.44 10.19 -14.69
C ALA A 23 15.91 10.11 -14.70
N ASP A 24 15.38 8.92 -14.45
CA ASP A 24 13.95 8.71 -14.22
C ASP A 24 13.60 9.20 -12.81
N SER A 25 12.80 10.27 -12.70
CA SER A 25 12.48 10.85 -11.39
C SER A 25 11.60 9.95 -10.54
N LEU A 26 10.80 9.05 -11.15
CA LEU A 26 10.00 8.11 -10.38
C LEU A 26 10.90 7.12 -9.65
N LEU A 27 11.90 6.59 -10.36
CA LEU A 27 12.88 5.71 -9.74
C LEU A 27 13.65 6.45 -8.66
N GLN A 28 14.30 7.55 -9.04
CA GLN A 28 15.20 8.28 -8.16
C GLN A 28 14.52 8.84 -6.90
N ASP A 29 13.33 9.43 -7.04
CA ASP A 29 12.69 10.16 -5.94
C ASP A 29 11.66 9.32 -5.16
N GLY A 30 11.26 8.17 -5.69
CA GLY A 30 10.17 7.36 -5.12
C GLY A 30 10.49 5.88 -4.86
N LEU A 31 11.38 5.27 -5.63
CA LEU A 31 11.58 3.81 -5.64
C LEU A 31 13.03 3.38 -5.37
N PHE A 32 13.93 4.32 -5.08
CA PHE A 32 15.34 4.06 -4.83
C PHE A 32 15.73 4.46 -3.41
N ASP A 33 16.51 3.63 -2.74
CA ASP A 33 17.00 3.92 -1.40
C ASP A 33 18.14 4.92 -1.47
N ALA A 34 17.95 6.10 -0.88
CA ALA A 34 18.93 7.18 -0.92
C ALA A 34 20.22 6.88 -0.13
N PHE A 35 20.21 5.85 0.73
CA PHE A 35 21.34 5.52 1.60
C PHE A 35 22.17 4.35 1.08
N ASN A 36 21.51 3.37 0.45
CA ASN A 36 22.13 2.11 0.03
C ASN A 36 22.26 1.95 -1.50
N ASP A 37 21.80 2.92 -2.27
CA ASP A 37 21.96 2.98 -3.74
C ASP A 37 21.37 1.75 -4.47
N TYR A 38 20.18 1.30 -4.06
CA TYR A 38 19.43 0.26 -4.76
C TYR A 38 17.91 0.46 -4.74
N HIS A 39 17.20 -0.28 -5.58
CA HIS A 39 15.73 -0.23 -5.68
C HIS A 39 15.05 -0.77 -4.41
N MET A 40 13.87 -0.24 -4.03
CA MET A 40 13.06 -0.72 -2.90
C MET A 40 12.80 -2.23 -2.92
N GLY A 41 12.75 -2.83 -4.11
CA GLY A 41 12.61 -4.28 -4.29
C GLY A 41 13.75 -5.10 -3.67
N ILE A 42 14.96 -4.53 -3.55
CA ILE A 42 16.07 -5.18 -2.83
C ILE A 42 15.82 -5.18 -1.32
N THR A 43 15.18 -4.15 -0.75
CA THR A 43 14.78 -4.19 0.67
C THR A 43 13.79 -5.31 0.97
N ALA A 44 12.95 -5.67 -0.02
CA ALA A 44 12.05 -6.81 0.09
C ALA A 44 12.82 -8.13 0.03
N GLU A 45 13.81 -8.27 -0.86
CA GLU A 45 14.70 -9.45 -0.88
C GLU A 45 15.51 -9.58 0.43
N ASN A 46 15.94 -8.47 1.04
CA ASN A 46 16.61 -8.51 2.35
C ASN A 46 15.68 -9.09 3.43
N LEU A 47 14.39 -8.73 3.41
CA LEU A 47 13.40 -9.33 4.31
C LEU A 47 13.15 -10.81 4.02
N VAL A 48 13.20 -11.24 2.75
CA VAL A 48 13.15 -12.65 2.38
C VAL A 48 14.27 -13.42 3.07
N ASP A 49 15.50 -12.91 3.02
CA ASP A 49 16.66 -13.51 3.68
C ASP A 49 16.52 -13.48 5.22
N CYS A 50 16.07 -12.37 5.81
CA CYS A 50 15.91 -12.25 7.27
C CYS A 50 14.83 -13.17 7.84
N TYR A 51 13.69 -13.31 7.16
CA TYR A 51 12.53 -14.07 7.62
C TYR A 51 12.42 -15.46 6.97
N GLN A 52 13.41 -15.85 6.17
CA GLN A 52 13.48 -17.14 5.47
C GLN A 52 12.20 -17.42 4.68
N LEU A 53 11.73 -16.40 3.95
CA LEU A 53 10.50 -16.51 3.17
C LEU A 53 10.77 -17.28 1.88
N THR A 54 9.88 -18.21 1.56
CA THR A 54 9.92 -18.94 0.30
C THR A 54 9.26 -18.12 -0.81
N ARG A 55 9.60 -18.45 -2.06
CA ARG A 55 8.92 -17.88 -3.23
C ARG A 55 7.45 -18.27 -3.25
N GLU A 56 7.16 -19.50 -2.84
CA GLU A 56 5.84 -20.10 -2.80
C GLU A 56 4.93 -19.38 -1.80
N GLU A 57 5.43 -19.02 -0.61
CA GLU A 57 4.69 -18.20 0.35
C GLU A 57 4.32 -16.82 -0.24
N GLN A 58 5.27 -16.18 -0.92
CA GLN A 58 5.05 -14.86 -1.54
C GLN A 58 4.00 -14.92 -2.66
N ASP A 59 4.10 -15.91 -3.54
CA ASP A 59 3.17 -16.08 -4.65
C ASP A 59 1.77 -16.52 -4.15
N ALA A 60 1.69 -17.33 -3.10
CA ALA A 60 0.42 -17.68 -2.46
C ALA A 60 -0.26 -16.46 -1.83
N TYR A 61 0.52 -15.61 -1.14
CA TYR A 61 0.01 -14.36 -0.58
C TYR A 61 -0.51 -13.41 -1.69
N ALA A 62 0.25 -13.27 -2.78
CA ALA A 62 -0.15 -12.45 -3.91
C ALA A 62 -1.42 -12.97 -4.61
N ALA A 63 -1.53 -14.29 -4.80
CA ALA A 63 -2.75 -14.92 -5.34
C ALA A 63 -3.97 -14.71 -4.42
N ARG A 64 -3.78 -14.75 -3.10
CA ARG A 64 -4.83 -14.40 -2.13
C ARG A 64 -5.29 -12.95 -2.31
N SER A 65 -4.36 -11.99 -2.39
CA SER A 65 -4.67 -10.56 -2.58
C SER A 65 -5.47 -10.32 -3.86
N GLN A 66 -5.04 -10.93 -4.98
CA GLN A 66 -5.74 -10.87 -6.27
C GLN A 66 -7.15 -11.44 -6.19
N ARG A 67 -7.32 -12.64 -5.61
CA ARG A 67 -8.64 -13.27 -5.46
C ARG A 67 -9.59 -12.43 -4.61
N LEU A 68 -9.10 -11.86 -3.51
CA LEU A 68 -9.93 -11.01 -2.63
C LEU A 68 -10.33 -9.71 -3.31
N ALA A 69 -9.42 -9.07 -4.05
CA ALA A 69 -9.71 -7.85 -4.81
C ALA A 69 -10.75 -8.09 -5.91
N CYS A 70 -10.58 -9.15 -6.73
CA CYS A 70 -11.57 -9.50 -7.75
C CYS A 70 -12.95 -9.76 -7.12
N ALA A 71 -13.02 -10.54 -6.05
CA ALA A 71 -14.27 -10.82 -5.36
C ALA A 71 -14.91 -9.55 -4.73
N ALA A 72 -14.09 -8.61 -4.23
CA ALA A 72 -14.57 -7.34 -3.70
C ALA A 72 -15.14 -6.43 -4.80
N ILE A 73 -14.50 -6.37 -5.97
CA ILE A 73 -15.00 -5.66 -7.15
C ILE A 73 -16.32 -6.26 -7.63
N GLU A 74 -16.37 -7.58 -7.82
CA GLU A 74 -17.57 -8.31 -8.26
C GLU A 74 -18.76 -8.11 -7.30
N ALA A 75 -18.48 -8.13 -5.99
CA ALA A 75 -19.47 -7.86 -4.95
C ALA A 75 -19.80 -6.36 -4.79
N GLY A 76 -19.17 -5.47 -5.57
CA GLY A 76 -19.41 -4.03 -5.54
C GLY A 76 -18.99 -3.33 -4.25
N ARG A 77 -18.03 -3.89 -3.50
CA ARG A 77 -17.61 -3.35 -2.17
C ARG A 77 -16.99 -1.96 -2.28
N PHE A 78 -16.24 -1.70 -3.35
CA PHE A 78 -15.57 -0.41 -3.57
C PHE A 78 -16.50 0.69 -4.13
N LYS A 79 -17.75 0.38 -4.50
CA LYS A 79 -18.67 1.37 -5.10
C LYS A 79 -18.95 2.55 -4.17
N SER A 80 -18.89 2.33 -2.86
CA SER A 80 -19.16 3.38 -1.87
C SER A 80 -17.97 4.32 -1.63
N GLU A 81 -16.75 3.89 -1.97
CA GLU A 81 -15.53 4.67 -1.74
C GLU A 81 -14.95 5.29 -3.03
N ILE A 82 -15.25 4.73 -4.21
CA ILE A 82 -14.76 5.24 -5.49
C ILE A 82 -15.66 6.36 -6.01
N THR A 83 -15.06 7.54 -6.23
CA THR A 83 -15.68 8.63 -7.01
C THR A 83 -15.25 8.50 -8.47
N PRO A 84 -16.18 8.37 -9.44
CA PRO A 84 -15.82 8.24 -10.86
C PRO A 84 -15.03 9.45 -11.38
N VAL A 85 -13.98 9.18 -12.14
CA VAL A 85 -13.20 10.20 -12.86
C VAL A 85 -13.70 10.29 -14.30
N ALA A 86 -14.23 11.44 -14.69
CA ALA A 86 -14.66 11.70 -16.06
C ALA A 86 -13.46 12.07 -16.94
N ILE A 87 -13.15 11.23 -17.92
CA ILE A 87 -12.05 11.42 -18.88
C ILE A 87 -12.62 12.03 -20.16
N PRO A 88 -12.32 13.31 -20.48
CA PRO A 88 -12.83 13.95 -21.68
C PRO A 88 -12.45 13.20 -22.94
N GLN A 89 -13.43 12.98 -23.81
CA GLN A 89 -13.24 12.36 -25.12
C GLN A 89 -13.31 13.44 -26.20
N ARG A 90 -12.52 13.28 -27.27
CA ARG A 90 -12.55 14.22 -28.42
C ARG A 90 -13.94 14.30 -29.06
N LYS A 91 -14.71 13.21 -29.01
CA LYS A 91 -16.09 13.12 -29.48
C LYS A 91 -16.90 12.27 -28.49
N GLY A 92 -18.13 12.69 -28.19
CA GLY A 92 -19.05 11.96 -27.32
C GLY A 92 -18.90 12.30 -25.84
N GLU A 93 -19.65 11.57 -25.01
CA GLU A 93 -19.63 11.72 -23.56
C GLU A 93 -18.28 11.33 -22.95
N PRO A 94 -17.90 11.90 -21.79
CA PRO A 94 -16.69 11.50 -21.07
C PRO A 94 -16.71 10.00 -20.71
N LEU A 95 -15.55 9.34 -20.84
CA LEU A 95 -15.37 7.99 -20.31
C LEU A 95 -15.29 8.06 -18.79
N LEU A 96 -16.19 7.38 -18.08
CA LEU A 96 -16.17 7.32 -16.62
C LEU A 96 -15.28 6.20 -16.13
N PHE A 97 -14.10 6.55 -15.61
CA PHE A 97 -13.22 5.62 -14.91
C PHE A 97 -13.69 5.47 -13.47
N SER A 98 -14.18 4.29 -13.10
CA SER A 98 -14.85 4.04 -11.81
C SER A 98 -14.58 2.66 -11.22
N THR A 99 -13.55 1.97 -11.70
CA THR A 99 -13.20 0.62 -11.25
C THR A 99 -11.68 0.47 -11.29
N ASP A 100 -11.11 -0.10 -10.24
CA ASP A 100 -9.69 -0.42 -10.20
C ASP A 100 -9.35 -1.40 -11.34
N GLU A 101 -8.37 -1.05 -12.16
CA GLU A 101 -8.04 -1.76 -13.40
C GLU A 101 -6.95 -2.83 -13.24
N GLN A 102 -6.27 -2.86 -12.08
CA GLN A 102 -5.12 -3.72 -11.84
C GLN A 102 -5.45 -5.16 -11.42
N PRO A 103 -6.55 -5.45 -10.69
CA PRO A 103 -6.85 -6.82 -10.30
C PRO A 103 -7.02 -7.74 -11.52
N ARG A 104 -6.33 -8.89 -11.48
CA ARG A 104 -6.26 -9.88 -12.56
C ARG A 104 -7.02 -11.14 -12.17
N ALA A 105 -8.22 -11.29 -12.73
CA ALA A 105 -9.03 -12.49 -12.54
C ALA A 105 -8.27 -13.75 -12.97
N GLY A 106 -8.42 -14.83 -12.19
CA GLY A 106 -7.77 -16.12 -12.48
C GLY A 106 -6.28 -16.19 -12.11
N THR A 107 -5.71 -15.17 -11.45
CA THR A 107 -4.34 -15.24 -10.91
C THR A 107 -4.23 -16.39 -9.90
N SER A 108 -3.30 -17.31 -10.13
CA SER A 108 -3.01 -18.45 -9.24
C SER A 108 -1.53 -18.50 -8.86
N ALA A 109 -1.19 -19.17 -7.76
CA ALA A 109 0.21 -19.34 -7.34
C ALA A 109 1.06 -20.01 -8.43
N GLU A 110 0.50 -20.99 -9.14
CA GLU A 110 1.17 -21.69 -10.26
C GLU A 110 1.42 -20.78 -11.46
N SER A 111 0.52 -19.84 -11.72
CA SER A 111 0.71 -18.83 -12.77
C SER A 111 1.81 -17.84 -12.39
N LEU A 112 1.85 -17.44 -11.11
CA LEU A 112 2.84 -16.51 -10.57
C LEU A 112 4.24 -17.13 -10.49
N ALA A 113 4.34 -18.43 -10.18
CA ALA A 113 5.61 -19.16 -10.09
C ALA A 113 6.43 -19.12 -11.39
N LYS A 114 5.79 -18.91 -12.54
CA LYS A 114 6.44 -18.81 -13.86
C LYS A 114 7.16 -17.47 -14.08
N LEU A 115 6.90 -16.46 -13.24
CA LEU A 115 7.48 -15.14 -13.38
C LEU A 115 8.93 -15.11 -12.93
N LYS A 116 9.74 -14.40 -13.72
CA LYS A 116 11.15 -14.17 -13.42
C LYS A 116 11.31 -13.18 -12.26
N PRO A 117 12.37 -13.32 -11.46
CA PRO A 117 12.74 -12.33 -10.45
C PRO A 117 12.92 -10.93 -11.06
N ALA A 118 12.44 -9.90 -10.35
CA ALA A 118 12.41 -8.52 -10.85
C ALA A 118 13.64 -7.70 -10.45
N PHE A 119 14.28 -8.01 -9.30
CA PHE A 119 15.29 -7.13 -8.69
C PHE A 119 16.67 -7.79 -8.53
N LYS A 120 16.73 -9.11 -8.35
CA LYS A 120 17.97 -9.89 -8.19
C LYS A 120 17.88 -11.14 -9.04
N LYS A 121 18.99 -11.57 -9.68
CA LYS A 121 19.01 -12.69 -10.65
C LYS A 121 18.40 -13.98 -10.08
N ASP A 122 18.78 -14.33 -8.86
CA ASP A 122 18.28 -15.51 -8.13
C ASP A 122 17.35 -15.07 -6.98
N GLY A 123 16.63 -13.97 -7.19
CA GLY A 123 15.69 -13.40 -6.23
C GLY A 123 14.34 -14.13 -6.21
N SER A 124 13.50 -13.76 -5.26
CA SER A 124 12.14 -14.31 -5.10
C SER A 124 11.04 -13.28 -5.36
N VAL A 125 11.39 -11.99 -5.35
CA VAL A 125 10.43 -10.92 -5.61
C VAL A 125 10.24 -10.76 -7.12
N THR A 126 8.99 -10.72 -7.56
CA THR A 126 8.58 -10.64 -8.97
C THR A 126 7.53 -9.56 -9.19
N ALA A 127 7.24 -9.24 -10.45
CA ALA A 127 6.11 -8.38 -10.82
C ALA A 127 4.74 -8.98 -10.43
N GLY A 128 4.67 -10.25 -10.03
CA GLY A 128 3.45 -10.92 -9.60
C GLY A 128 3.18 -10.83 -8.10
N ASN A 129 4.24 -10.69 -7.30
CA ASN A 129 4.18 -10.63 -5.84
C ASN A 129 4.66 -9.29 -5.25
N ALA A 130 4.85 -8.29 -6.12
CA ALA A 130 5.04 -6.89 -5.78
C ALA A 130 3.84 -6.07 -6.26
N SER A 131 3.59 -4.93 -5.60
CA SER A 131 2.64 -3.94 -6.10
C SER A 131 3.14 -3.28 -7.39
N THR A 132 2.19 -2.77 -8.18
CA THR A 132 2.48 -2.09 -9.45
C THR A 132 2.75 -0.59 -9.26
N ILE A 133 3.17 0.07 -10.34
CA ILE A 133 3.25 1.53 -10.43
C ILE A 133 1.87 2.05 -10.84
N ASN A 134 1.25 2.91 -10.03
CA ASN A 134 -0.15 3.33 -10.24
C ASN A 134 -0.36 4.84 -10.17
N ASP A 135 -1.47 5.26 -10.78
CA ASP A 135 -2.09 6.57 -10.61
C ASP A 135 -3.28 6.46 -9.65
N GLY A 136 -3.47 7.47 -8.80
CA GLY A 136 -4.60 7.49 -7.88
C GLY A 136 -4.51 8.65 -6.89
N ALA A 137 -5.66 9.03 -6.34
CA ALA A 137 -5.79 10.01 -5.28
C ALA A 137 -6.84 9.52 -4.27
N ALA A 138 -6.61 9.79 -2.99
CA ALA A 138 -7.54 9.50 -1.92
C ALA A 138 -7.57 10.69 -0.97
N ALA A 139 -8.76 11.06 -0.49
CA ALA A 139 -8.96 12.20 0.38
C ALA A 139 -9.97 11.87 1.47
N VAL A 140 -9.78 12.49 2.64
CA VAL A 140 -10.69 12.42 3.78
C VAL A 140 -10.90 13.82 4.35
N LEU A 141 -12.09 14.08 4.89
CA LEU A 141 -12.38 15.30 5.63
C LEU A 141 -12.14 15.05 7.13
N LEU A 142 -11.09 15.65 7.69
CA LEU A 142 -10.79 15.57 9.12
C LEU A 142 -11.36 16.80 9.84
N MET A 143 -12.03 16.57 10.97
CA MET A 143 -12.65 17.62 11.76
C MET A 143 -12.52 17.33 13.26
N SER A 144 -12.61 18.36 14.10
CA SER A 144 -12.86 18.14 15.52
C SER A 144 -14.28 17.58 15.72
N ALA A 145 -14.44 16.69 16.71
CA ALA A 145 -15.75 16.10 17.02
C ALA A 145 -16.80 17.17 17.37
N GLU A 146 -16.39 18.22 18.08
CA GLU A 146 -17.25 19.36 18.39
C GLU A 146 -17.76 20.05 17.12
N LYS A 147 -16.87 20.37 16.18
CA LYS A 147 -17.27 21.06 14.96
C LYS A 147 -18.16 20.21 14.06
N ALA A 148 -17.87 18.91 13.95
CA ALA A 148 -18.72 17.96 13.23
C ALA A 148 -20.14 17.92 13.84
N LYS A 149 -20.23 17.88 15.18
CA LYS A 149 -21.51 17.92 15.89
C LYS A 149 -22.25 19.24 15.66
N THR A 150 -21.59 20.39 15.77
CA THR A 150 -22.21 21.71 15.53
C THR A 150 -22.77 21.84 14.10
N LEU A 151 -22.09 21.25 13.12
CA LEU A 151 -22.52 21.29 11.72
C LEU A 151 -23.47 20.14 11.33
N GLY A 152 -23.78 19.22 12.24
CA GLY A 152 -24.63 18.06 11.95
C GLY A 152 -24.05 17.09 10.93
N LEU A 153 -22.72 17.01 10.83
CA LEU A 153 -22.04 16.13 9.86
C LEU A 153 -21.91 14.70 10.40
N PRO A 154 -22.10 13.66 9.56
CA PRO A 154 -21.88 12.28 9.97
C PRO A 154 -20.40 12.02 10.26
N VAL A 155 -20.11 11.38 11.39
CA VAL A 155 -18.75 10.95 11.74
C VAL A 155 -18.59 9.49 11.31
N LEU A 156 -17.71 9.24 10.34
CA LEU A 156 -17.45 7.88 9.86
C LEU A 156 -16.58 7.11 10.84
N ALA A 157 -15.50 7.71 11.36
CA ALA A 157 -14.63 7.09 12.35
C ALA A 157 -13.93 8.17 13.17
N THR A 158 -13.44 7.80 14.34
CA THR A 158 -12.61 8.64 15.19
C THR A 158 -11.19 8.08 15.22
N ILE A 159 -10.19 8.96 15.08
CA ILE A 159 -8.79 8.60 15.25
C ILE A 159 -8.53 8.40 16.75
N GLN A 160 -8.30 7.15 17.16
CA GLN A 160 -7.98 6.81 18.55
C GLN A 160 -6.51 7.10 18.87
N ALA A 161 -5.61 6.71 17.96
CA ALA A 161 -4.18 6.95 18.10
C ALA A 161 -3.48 6.90 16.75
N TYR A 162 -2.25 7.43 16.71
CA TYR A 162 -1.34 7.30 15.58
C TYR A 162 0.11 7.21 16.09
N ALA A 163 0.96 6.57 15.29
CA ALA A 163 2.39 6.55 15.53
C ALA A 163 3.17 6.39 14.22
N SER A 164 4.38 6.94 14.22
CA SER A 164 5.40 6.67 13.21
C SER A 164 6.64 6.13 13.90
N ALA A 165 7.39 5.26 13.23
CA ALA A 165 8.62 4.68 13.73
C ALA A 165 9.68 4.62 12.63
N GLY A 166 10.95 4.74 13.02
CA GLY A 166 12.10 4.52 12.14
C GLY A 166 12.64 3.09 12.30
N VAL A 167 13.19 2.55 11.22
CA VAL A 167 13.89 1.27 11.14
C VAL A 167 15.09 1.43 10.20
N ASP A 168 15.94 0.41 10.10
CA ASP A 168 17.02 0.40 9.12
C ASP A 168 16.45 0.49 7.67
N PRO A 169 16.92 1.43 6.83
CA PRO A 169 16.49 1.56 5.44
C PRO A 169 16.60 0.25 4.62
N GLN A 170 17.56 -0.62 4.96
CA GLN A 170 17.77 -1.89 4.25
C GLN A 170 16.61 -2.87 4.41
N ILE A 171 15.82 -2.72 5.47
CA ILE A 171 14.65 -3.55 5.79
C ILE A 171 13.42 -2.68 6.03
N MET A 172 13.32 -1.55 5.32
CA MET A 172 12.26 -0.54 5.51
C MET A 172 10.84 -1.12 5.58
N GLY A 173 10.61 -2.24 4.87
CA GLY A 173 9.34 -2.96 4.87
C GLY A 173 8.84 -3.40 6.25
N ILE A 174 9.72 -3.56 7.26
CA ILE A 174 9.33 -3.97 8.62
C ILE A 174 8.81 -2.80 9.48
N GLY A 175 8.96 -1.55 9.02
CA GLY A 175 8.50 -0.34 9.73
C GLY A 175 7.08 -0.40 10.33
N PRO A 176 6.08 -1.00 9.65
CA PRO A 176 4.73 -1.20 10.20
C PRO A 176 4.67 -1.88 11.56
N VAL A 177 5.62 -2.76 11.88
CA VAL A 177 5.63 -3.49 13.16
C VAL A 177 5.78 -2.51 14.31
N SER A 178 6.84 -1.71 14.31
CA SER A 178 7.14 -0.76 15.37
C SER A 178 6.06 0.32 15.44
N ALA A 179 5.62 0.84 14.28
CA ALA A 179 4.55 1.83 14.23
C ALA A 179 3.24 1.29 14.81
N SER A 180 2.85 0.06 14.45
CA SER A 180 1.61 -0.57 14.95
C SER A 180 1.68 -0.86 16.44
N LYS A 181 2.78 -1.44 16.95
CA LYS A 181 2.97 -1.69 18.38
C LYS A 181 2.82 -0.40 19.19
N THR A 182 3.50 0.68 18.80
CA THR A 182 3.40 1.99 19.47
C THR A 182 2.01 2.62 19.32
N CYS A 183 1.36 2.48 18.15
CA CYS A 183 0.02 3.02 17.93
C CYS A 183 -1.01 2.33 18.83
N LEU A 184 -0.96 1.00 18.92
CA LEU A 184 -1.87 0.20 19.75
C LEU A 184 -1.64 0.46 21.24
N GLU A 185 -0.39 0.60 21.68
CA GLU A 185 -0.06 1.00 23.05
C GLU A 185 -0.70 2.36 23.41
N LYS A 186 -0.55 3.37 22.55
CA LYS A 186 -1.20 4.69 22.72
C LYS A 186 -2.73 4.60 22.74
N ALA A 187 -3.30 3.73 21.91
CA ALA A 187 -4.74 3.46 21.89
C ALA A 187 -5.22 2.66 23.12
N ARG A 188 -4.30 2.07 23.89
CA ARG A 188 -4.55 1.08 24.95
C ARG A 188 -5.29 -0.15 24.44
N TRP A 189 -4.93 -0.60 23.24
CA TRP A 189 -5.46 -1.80 22.59
C TRP A 189 -4.37 -2.85 22.42
N SER A 190 -4.78 -4.09 22.35
CA SER A 190 -3.98 -5.21 21.85
C SER A 190 -4.25 -5.45 20.36
N LEU A 191 -3.49 -6.35 19.74
CA LEU A 191 -3.76 -6.77 18.37
C LEU A 191 -5.08 -7.56 18.26
N ASP A 192 -5.41 -8.35 19.29
CA ASP A 192 -6.63 -9.17 19.34
C ASP A 192 -7.91 -8.35 19.44
N ASP A 193 -7.81 -7.12 19.97
CA ASP A 193 -8.90 -6.15 20.00
C ASP A 193 -9.34 -5.67 18.61
N LEU A 194 -8.50 -5.83 17.58
CA LEU A 194 -8.81 -5.31 16.25
C LEU A 194 -9.79 -6.23 15.52
N ASP A 195 -10.76 -5.60 14.86
CA ASP A 195 -11.72 -6.30 13.99
C ASP A 195 -11.22 -6.38 12.55
N LEU A 196 -10.54 -5.33 12.08
CA LEU A 196 -10.01 -5.22 10.71
C LEU A 196 -8.66 -4.52 10.69
N ILE A 197 -7.81 -4.94 9.76
CA ILE A 197 -6.49 -4.36 9.52
C ILE A 197 -6.33 -4.13 8.01
N GLU A 198 -5.96 -2.91 7.65
CA GLU A 198 -5.44 -2.60 6.32
C GLU A 198 -3.93 -2.36 6.44
N ALA A 199 -3.14 -3.31 5.95
CA ALA A 199 -1.69 -3.24 5.91
C ALA A 199 -1.21 -3.19 4.46
N ASN A 200 -0.62 -2.07 4.04
CA ASN A 200 -0.24 -1.89 2.64
C ASN A 200 0.75 -2.97 2.17
N GLU A 201 0.50 -3.52 0.99
CA GLU A 201 1.25 -4.63 0.39
C GLU A 201 2.22 -4.09 -0.66
N ALA A 202 3.27 -3.38 -0.24
CA ALA A 202 4.27 -2.91 -1.20
C ALA A 202 4.92 -4.11 -1.92
N PHE A 203 5.23 -5.15 -1.13
CA PHE A 203 5.73 -6.44 -1.56
C PHE A 203 5.11 -7.55 -0.69
N ALA A 204 4.88 -8.74 -1.25
CA ALA A 204 4.40 -9.89 -0.49
C ALA A 204 5.37 -10.26 0.64
N ALA A 205 6.69 -10.24 0.35
CA ALA A 205 7.73 -10.49 1.35
C ALA A 205 7.61 -9.56 2.56
N GLN A 206 7.36 -8.27 2.32
CA GLN A 206 7.18 -7.28 3.37
C GLN A 206 5.89 -7.55 4.18
N ALA A 207 4.76 -7.77 3.52
CA ALA A 207 3.50 -8.05 4.19
C ALA A 207 3.56 -9.32 5.06
N LEU A 208 4.20 -10.38 4.54
CA LEU A 208 4.44 -11.62 5.27
C LEU A 208 5.37 -11.43 6.47
N SER A 209 6.46 -10.66 6.32
CA SER A 209 7.40 -10.38 7.42
C SER A 209 6.71 -9.63 8.56
N VAL A 210 5.93 -8.59 8.23
CA VAL A 210 5.12 -7.86 9.23
C VAL A 210 4.11 -8.79 9.90
N GLY A 211 3.44 -9.65 9.13
CA GLY A 211 2.48 -10.60 9.67
C GLY A 211 3.10 -11.64 10.60
N LYS A 212 4.28 -12.17 10.28
CA LYS A 212 5.04 -13.07 11.17
C LYS A 212 5.45 -12.37 12.46
N GLU A 213 5.92 -11.12 12.38
CA GLU A 213 6.43 -10.35 13.52
C GLU A 213 5.32 -9.83 14.46
N LEU A 214 4.16 -9.47 13.91
CA LEU A 214 2.99 -9.08 14.72
C LEU A 214 2.16 -10.28 15.16
N ASN A 215 2.28 -11.42 14.50
CA ASN A 215 1.43 -12.60 14.69
C ASN A 215 -0.06 -12.23 14.58
N TRP A 216 -0.42 -11.48 13.53
CA TRP A 216 -1.81 -11.07 13.31
C TRP A 216 -2.68 -12.19 12.75
N ASP A 217 -3.99 -12.04 12.91
CA ASP A 217 -4.96 -12.88 12.23
C ASP A 217 -5.09 -12.43 10.76
N ILE A 218 -4.62 -13.27 9.84
CA ILE A 218 -4.65 -12.99 8.41
C ILE A 218 -6.07 -12.79 7.87
N ASP A 219 -7.09 -13.38 8.51
CA ASP A 219 -8.49 -13.25 8.06
C ASP A 219 -9.10 -11.87 8.38
N LYS A 220 -8.40 -11.07 9.20
CA LYS A 220 -8.73 -9.67 9.47
C LYS A 220 -7.94 -8.68 8.60
N VAL A 221 -6.92 -9.15 7.87
CA VAL A 221 -5.98 -8.31 7.12
C VAL A 221 -6.33 -8.27 5.63
N ASN A 222 -6.48 -7.04 5.11
CA ASN A 222 -6.73 -6.74 3.69
C ASN A 222 -7.86 -7.61 3.11
N VAL A 223 -9.01 -7.62 3.78
CA VAL A 223 -10.11 -8.56 3.51
C VAL A 223 -10.80 -8.34 2.15
N ASN A 224 -10.50 -7.21 1.50
CA ASN A 224 -10.92 -6.86 0.16
C ASN A 224 -9.76 -6.88 -0.86
N GLY A 225 -8.63 -7.50 -0.50
CA GLY A 225 -7.39 -7.43 -1.28
C GLY A 225 -6.58 -6.18 -0.96
N GLY A 226 -5.30 -6.18 -1.33
CA GLY A 226 -4.38 -5.09 -1.04
C GLY A 226 -3.61 -4.62 -2.27
N ALA A 227 -2.52 -3.89 -2.04
CA ALA A 227 -1.79 -3.17 -3.09
C ALA A 227 -1.11 -4.07 -4.14
N ILE A 228 -0.89 -5.35 -3.87
CA ILE A 228 -0.44 -6.30 -4.91
C ILE A 228 -1.49 -6.44 -6.02
N ALA A 229 -2.77 -6.35 -5.67
CA ALA A 229 -3.88 -6.41 -6.61
C ALA A 229 -4.39 -5.03 -7.03
N LEU A 230 -4.57 -4.13 -6.08
CA LEU A 230 -5.19 -2.81 -6.28
C LEU A 230 -4.19 -1.73 -6.72
N GLY A 231 -2.88 -2.00 -6.57
CA GLY A 231 -1.82 -1.07 -6.91
C GLY A 231 -1.37 -0.16 -5.77
N HIS A 232 -0.24 0.53 -5.99
CA HIS A 232 0.44 1.36 -5.01
C HIS A 232 0.77 2.77 -5.55
N PRO A 233 -0.20 3.69 -5.66
CA PRO A 233 0.09 5.10 -5.93
C PRO A 233 0.76 5.70 -4.68
N ILE A 234 2.10 5.78 -4.66
CA ILE A 234 2.92 6.01 -3.45
C ILE A 234 2.36 7.10 -2.54
N GLY A 235 2.20 8.33 -3.06
CA GLY A 235 1.73 9.48 -2.28
C GLY A 235 0.27 9.40 -1.81
N ALA A 236 -0.57 8.56 -2.44
CA ALA A 236 -1.97 8.39 -2.08
C ALA A 236 -2.24 7.13 -1.24
N SER A 237 -1.32 6.16 -1.24
CA SER A 237 -1.59 4.81 -0.73
C SER A 237 -1.94 4.77 0.75
N GLY A 238 -1.30 5.61 1.57
CA GLY A 238 -1.61 5.72 3.00
C GLY A 238 -3.05 6.18 3.27
N CYS A 239 -3.55 7.13 2.46
CA CYS A 239 -4.95 7.57 2.55
C CYS A 239 -5.90 6.55 1.90
N ARG A 240 -5.47 5.88 0.83
CA ARG A 240 -6.27 4.84 0.14
C ARG A 240 -6.55 3.64 1.04
N VAL A 241 -5.55 3.09 1.74
CA VAL A 241 -5.77 2.02 2.73
C VAL A 241 -6.72 2.46 3.85
N LEU A 242 -6.63 3.72 4.27
CA LEU A 242 -7.49 4.28 5.31
C LEU A 242 -8.95 4.37 4.85
N VAL A 243 -9.18 4.82 3.62
CA VAL A 243 -10.52 4.88 3.01
C VAL A 243 -11.12 3.47 2.93
N SER A 244 -10.39 2.51 2.35
CA SER A 244 -10.86 1.12 2.26
C SER A 244 -11.16 0.50 3.63
N LEU A 245 -10.32 0.77 4.64
CA LEU A 245 -10.57 0.34 6.03
C LEU A 245 -11.89 0.90 6.56
N ILE A 246 -12.11 2.21 6.47
CA ILE A 246 -13.32 2.86 7.01
C ILE A 246 -14.57 2.28 6.35
N HIS A 247 -14.57 2.14 5.02
CA HIS A 247 -15.73 1.63 4.28
C HIS A 247 -16.00 0.14 4.57
N GLU A 248 -14.96 -0.68 4.70
CA GLU A 248 -15.14 -2.08 5.09
C GLU A 248 -15.61 -2.21 6.55
N MET A 249 -15.12 -1.35 7.45
CA MET A 249 -15.61 -1.31 8.82
C MET A 249 -17.09 -0.89 8.90
N ILE A 250 -17.54 0.07 8.07
CA ILE A 250 -18.99 0.40 7.92
C ILE A 250 -19.76 -0.86 7.51
N ARG A 251 -19.29 -1.55 6.46
CA ARG A 251 -19.99 -2.68 5.86
C ARG A 251 -20.14 -3.87 6.82
N ARG A 252 -19.16 -4.09 7.68
CA ARG A 252 -19.14 -5.20 8.66
C ARG A 252 -19.65 -4.84 10.04
N ASP A 253 -19.99 -3.57 10.27
CA ASP A 253 -20.20 -3.02 11.62
C ASP A 253 -19.02 -3.32 12.58
N ALA A 254 -17.79 -3.29 12.04
CA ALA A 254 -16.57 -3.46 12.81
C ALA A 254 -16.28 -2.19 13.62
N LYS A 255 -15.76 -2.34 14.84
CA LYS A 255 -15.58 -1.23 15.78
C LYS A 255 -14.15 -0.72 15.84
N LYS A 256 -13.14 -1.60 15.85
CA LYS A 256 -11.73 -1.22 15.96
C LYS A 256 -10.95 -1.62 14.72
N GLY A 257 -10.29 -0.64 14.09
CA GLY A 257 -9.51 -0.83 12.88
C GLY A 257 -8.10 -0.29 12.98
N LEU A 258 -7.17 -0.88 12.24
CA LEU A 258 -5.79 -0.40 12.11
C LEU A 258 -5.41 -0.27 10.64
N ALA A 259 -4.95 0.93 10.24
CA ALA A 259 -4.30 1.14 8.95
C ALA A 259 -2.79 1.31 9.16
N THR A 260 -1.95 0.58 8.42
CA THR A 260 -0.48 0.69 8.53
C THR A 260 0.24 0.47 7.20
N LEU A 261 1.41 1.10 7.03
CA LEU A 261 2.25 0.93 5.85
C LEU A 261 3.72 1.25 6.13
N CYS A 262 4.61 0.60 5.37
CA CYS A 262 6.04 0.90 5.32
C CYS A 262 6.31 2.14 4.47
N ILE A 263 7.48 2.74 4.64
CA ILE A 263 7.91 3.95 3.95
C ILE A 263 9.38 3.78 3.58
N GLY A 264 9.71 4.05 2.30
CA GLY A 264 11.09 4.03 1.80
C GLY A 264 12.00 4.94 2.60
N GLY A 265 13.28 4.56 2.74
CA GLY A 265 14.21 5.24 3.64
C GLY A 265 14.09 4.82 5.12
N GLY A 266 13.32 3.78 5.42
CA GLY A 266 13.34 3.12 6.74
C GLY A 266 12.34 3.68 7.74
N GLN A 267 11.07 3.80 7.37
CA GLN A 267 10.03 4.20 8.33
C GLN A 267 8.76 3.36 8.22
N GLY A 268 7.88 3.47 9.21
CA GLY A 268 6.51 2.98 9.16
C GLY A 268 5.56 3.94 9.84
N ILE A 269 4.28 3.86 9.49
CA ILE A 269 3.21 4.65 10.09
C ILE A 269 2.00 3.75 10.37
N ALA A 270 1.28 4.05 11.45
CA ALA A 270 0.06 3.36 11.82
C ALA A 270 -0.99 4.35 12.36
N LEU A 271 -2.26 4.07 12.07
CA LEU A 271 -3.42 4.83 12.50
C LEU A 271 -4.48 3.87 13.05
N ALA A 272 -4.84 4.03 14.32
CA ALA A 272 -5.90 3.27 14.98
C ALA A 272 -7.22 4.05 14.93
N LEU A 273 -8.28 3.39 14.47
CA LEU A 273 -9.62 3.96 14.31
C LEU A 273 -10.64 3.26 15.19
N ILE A 274 -11.58 4.04 15.73
CA ILE A 274 -12.79 3.53 16.36
C ILE A 274 -14.04 4.03 15.64
N ARG A 275 -15.00 3.13 15.40
CA ARG A 275 -16.32 3.47 14.89
C ARG A 275 -17.36 3.59 16.01
N PRO A 276 -18.40 4.43 15.83
CA PRO A 276 -19.51 4.56 16.76
C PRO A 276 -20.35 3.27 16.87
#